data_AF-A0A380JVE5-F1
#
_entry.id   AF-A0A380JVE5-F1
#
_cell.length_a   1.000
_cell.length_b   1.000
_cell.length_c   1.000
_cell.angle_alpha   90.00
_cell.angle_beta   90.00
_cell.angle_gamma   90.00
#
_symmetry.space_group_name_H-M   'P 1'
#
loop_
_entity.id
_entity.type
_entity.pdbx_description
1 polymer ?
#
loop_
_entity_poly.entity_id
_entity_poly.type
_entity_poly.pdbx_seq_one_letter_code
_entity_poly.pdbx_strand_id
1 'polypeptide(L)' 'MLIISHHLDIVDYVDYVIYIDNETGDVYKDTHINLMESNENYRNFINSKI' A
#
# COMPACT_ATOMS: atom_id res chain seq x y z
N MET A 1 -10.42 9.64 -8.65
CA MET A 1 -9.15 9.94 -9.34
C MET A 1 -8.19 8.81 -9.03
N LEU A 2 -7.48 8.27 -10.02
CA LEU A 2 -6.51 7.19 -9.81
C LEU A 2 -5.12 7.74 -10.09
N ILE A 3 -4.22 7.58 -9.14
CA ILE A 3 -2.84 8.04 -9.25
C ILE A 3 -1.93 6.81 -9.18
N ILE A 4 -0.98 6.74 -10.11
CA ILE A 4 0.10 5.75 -10.08
C ILE A 4 1.36 6.54 -9.76
N SER A 5 1.98 6.26 -8.62
CA SER A 5 3.16 6.97 -8.12
C SER A 5 4.21 5.96 -7.68
N HIS A 6 5.48 6.33 -7.89
CA HIS A 6 6.62 5.65 -7.28
C HIS A 6 7.03 6.27 -5.94
N HIS A 7 6.59 7.49 -5.67
CA HIS A 7 6.82 8.15 -4.38
C HIS A 7 5.80 7.62 -3.38
N LEU A 8 6.32 6.95 -2.34
CA LEU A 8 5.52 6.28 -1.32
C LEU A 8 4.86 7.25 -0.33
N ASP A 9 5.36 8.47 -0.21
CA ASP A 9 4.77 9.55 0.59
C ASP A 9 3.34 9.92 0.18
N ILE A 10 2.95 9.61 -1.06
CA ILE A 10 1.59 9.90 -1.54
C ILE A 10 0.51 9.08 -0.81
N VAL A 11 0.87 7.96 -0.17
CA VAL A 11 -0.09 7.09 0.52
C VAL A 11 -0.78 7.80 1.70
N ASP A 12 -0.16 8.84 2.24
CA ASP A 12 -0.72 9.68 3.31
C ASP A 12 -1.76 10.70 2.82
N TYR A 13 -1.86 10.89 1.50
CA TYR A 13 -2.72 11.91 0.87
C TYR A 13 -3.85 11.30 0.02
N VAL A 14 -4.03 9.98 0.05
CA VAL A 14 -5.07 9.27 -0.71
C VAL A 14 -6.09 8.62 0.21
N ASP A 15 -7.34 8.55 -0.24
CA ASP A 15 -8.42 7.90 0.53
C ASP A 15 -8.22 6.38 0.60
N TYR A 16 -7.70 5.77 -0.47
CA TYR A 16 -7.55 4.32 -0.60
C TYR A 16 -6.28 3.97 -1.37
N VAL A 17 -5.68 2.86 -0.98
CA VAL A 17 -4.52 2.25 -1.62
C VAL A 17 -4.96 0.92 -2.26
N ILE A 18 -4.46 0.66 -3.47
CA ILE A 18 -4.51 -0.66 -4.08
C ILE A 18 -3.11 -1.23 -3.99
N TYR A 19 -2.95 -2.28 -3.20
CA TYR A 19 -1.71 -3.02 -3.05
C TYR A 19 -1.82 -4.34 -3.80
N ILE A 20 -0.85 -4.61 -4.66
CA ILE A 20 -0.74 -5.87 -5.40
C ILE A 20 0.46 -6.60 -4.82
N ASP A 21 0.19 -7.71 -4.14
CA ASP A 21 1.23 -8.56 -3.58
C ASP A 21 1.81 -9.42 -4.70
N ASN A 22 3.10 -9.26 -4.99
CA ASN A 22 3.78 -10.00 -6.05
C ASN A 22 4.21 -11.40 -5.61
N GLU A 23 4.20 -11.70 -4.30
CA GLU A 23 4.51 -13.02 -3.77
C GLU A 23 3.29 -13.94 -3.82
N THR A 24 2.11 -13.43 -3.44
CA THR A 24 0.88 -14.23 -3.42
C THR A 24 0.03 -14.04 -4.69
N GLY A 25 0.17 -12.92 -5.39
CA GLY A 25 -0.71 -12.51 -6.49
C GLY A 25 -2.02 -11.89 -6.02
N ASP A 26 -2.20 -11.67 -4.72
CA ASP A 26 -3.41 -11.08 -4.17
C ASP A 26 -3.46 -9.57 -4.36
N VAL A 27 -4.69 -9.05 -4.47
CA VAL A 27 -4.96 -7.62 -4.59
C VAL A 27 -5.76 -7.15 -3.39
N TYR A 28 -5.19 -6.22 -2.64
CA TYR A 28 -5.81 -5.60 -1.49
C TYR A 28 -6.22 -4.17 -1.83
N LYS A 29 -7.40 -3.77 -1.38
CA LYS A 29 -7.88 -2.39 -1.49
C LYS A 29 -8.44 -1.94 -0.15
N ASP A 30 -7.74 -1.03 0.51
CA ASP A 30 -8.17 -0.44 1.78
C ASP A 30 -7.42 0.89 2.02
N THR A 31 -7.67 1.55 3.15
CA THR A 31 -6.94 2.74 3.60
C THR A 31 -5.49 2.38 3.95
N HIS A 32 -4.58 3.36 3.85
CA HIS A 32 -3.18 3.16 4.23
C HIS A 32 -3.05 2.65 5.68
N ILE A 33 -3.79 3.25 6.62
CA ILE A 33 -3.78 2.88 8.04
C ILE A 33 -4.24 1.43 8.24
N ASN A 34 -5.37 1.03 7.65
CA ASN A 34 -5.86 -0.34 7.79
C ASN A 34 -4.87 -1.36 7.22
N LEU A 35 -4.24 -1.08 6.07
CA LEU A 35 -3.25 -1.98 5.49
C LEU A 35 -1.99 -2.08 6.36
N MET A 36 -1.54 -0.99 6.98
CA MET A 36 -0.40 -1.01 7.90
C MET A 36 -0.65 -1.87 9.15
N GLU A 37 -1.90 -1.94 9.62
CA GLU A 37 -2.30 -2.74 10.78
C GLU A 37 -2.59 -4.19 10.43
N SER A 38 -3.23 -4.45 9.30
CA SER A 38 -3.78 -5.77 8.93
C SER A 38 -2.94 -6.58 7.96
N ASN A 39 -2.04 -5.95 7.19
CA ASN A 39 -1.27 -6.60 6.13
C ASN A 39 0.24 -6.43 6.36
N GLU A 40 0.89 -7.49 6.84
CA GLU A 40 2.32 -7.51 7.12
C GLU A 40 3.17 -7.30 5.85
N ASN A 41 2.76 -7.86 4.71
CA ASN A 41 3.48 -7.72 3.44
C ASN A 41 3.46 -6.28 2.93
N TYR A 42 2.31 -5.61 3.02
CA TYR A 42 2.19 -4.19 2.73
C TYR A 42 3.08 -3.35 3.64
N ARG A 43 3.03 -3.61 4.96
CA ARG A 43 3.87 -2.89 5.93
C ARG A 43 5.36 -3.06 5.64
N ASN A 44 5.79 -4.29 5.32
CA ASN A 44 7.17 -4.58 4.95
C ASN A 44 7.56 -3.89 3.63
N PHE A 45 6.65 -3.85 2.64
CA PHE A 45 6.86 -3.15 1.38
C PHE A 45 7.09 -1.65 1.59
N ILE A 46 6.26 -0.99 2.41
CA ILE A 46 6.40 0.44 2.72
C ILE A 46 7.71 0.69 3.47
N ASN A 47 7.98 -0.08 4.53
CA ASN A 47 9.16 0.13 5.37
C ASN A 47 10.49 -0.25 4.69
N SER A 48 10.50 -1.17 3.73
CA SER A 48 11.71 -1.58 3.02
C SER A 48 12.27 -0.51 2.06
N LYS A 49 11.50 0.53 1.77
CA LYS A 49 11.85 1.61 0.83
C LYS A 49 12.05 2.97 1.50
N ILE A 50 11.94 3.05 2.83
CA ILE A 50 12.25 4.24 3.64
C ILE A 50 13.71 4.19 4.09
#